data_AF-A0A5C5CSZ0-F1
#
_entry.id   AF-A0A5C5CSZ0-F1
#
_cell.length_a   1.000
_cell.length_b   1.000
_cell.length_c   1.000
_cell.angle_alpha   90.00
_cell.angle_beta   90.00
_cell.angle_gamma   90.00
#
_symmetry.space_group_name_H-M   'P 1'
#
loop_
_entity.id
_entity.type
_entity.pdbx_description
1 polymer ?
#
loop_
_entity_poly.entity_id
_entity_poly.type
_entity_poly.pdbx_seq_one_letter_code
_entity_poly.pdbx_strand_id
1 'polypeptide(L)'
;MMTRDHNTKTEQELYEEQKFLEGFANLKSMESDMAGTKGDMNAEYKRLKDLGWSKKDYDFAKSLEDKDVGQVIADFERKLRIARMFGHQLGRQLDILDKDRTPQEDRAYDEGFAAGRRRKSATNPYQPGSQEFQNWQKGLNDGTELANKDLSSAVSEQAPD
;
A
#
# COMPACT_ATOMS: atom_id res chain seq x y z
N MET A 1 53.62 8.04 46.95
CA MET A 1 52.30 8.59 46.55
C MET A 1 52.23 8.47 45.03
N MET A 2 51.64 7.38 44.52
CA MET A 2 51.36 7.23 43.09
C MET A 2 49.84 7.15 42.96
N THR A 3 49.25 8.22 42.45
CA THR A 3 47.86 8.25 41.99
C THR A 3 47.72 7.23 40.88
N ARG A 4 47.06 6.10 41.18
CA ARG A 4 46.55 5.21 40.14
C ARG A 4 45.40 5.94 39.48
N ASP A 5 45.58 6.34 38.23
CA ASP A 5 44.48 6.82 37.39
C ASP A 5 43.49 5.66 37.22
N HIS A 6 42.40 5.69 37.99
CA HIS A 6 41.32 4.71 37.97
C HIS A 6 40.37 4.92 36.77
N ASN A 7 40.91 5.21 35.58
CA ASN A 7 40.09 5.58 34.42
C ASN A 7 40.65 5.14 33.06
N THR A 8 41.45 4.07 33.02
CA THR A 8 41.84 3.43 31.75
C THR A 8 40.83 2.35 31.41
N LYS A 9 39.87 2.68 30.53
CA LYS A 9 38.97 1.70 29.92
C LYS A 9 39.79 0.64 29.18
N THR A 10 39.36 -0.61 29.29
CA THR A 10 39.95 -1.71 28.54
C THR A 10 39.72 -1.54 27.03
N GLU A 11 40.56 -2.12 26.19
CA GLU A 11 40.39 -2.07 24.72
C GLU A 11 39.02 -2.62 24.28
N GLN A 12 38.50 -3.61 24.99
CA GLN A 12 37.17 -4.15 24.76
C GLN A 12 36.08 -3.13 25.09
N GLU A 13 36.14 -2.46 26.24
CA GLU A 13 35.18 -1.41 26.60
C GLU A 13 35.22 -0.25 25.59
N LEU A 14 36.40 0.13 25.10
CA LEU A 14 36.55 1.16 24.06
C LEU A 14 35.91 0.72 22.73
N TYR A 15 36.09 -0.54 22.33
CA TYR A 15 35.48 -1.10 21.13
C TYR A 15 33.95 -1.17 21.24
N GLU A 16 33.43 -1.62 22.38
CA GLU A 16 31.99 -1.70 22.66
C GLU A 16 31.34 -0.31 22.64
N GLU A 17 31.99 0.69 23.27
CA GLU A 17 31.55 2.07 23.24
C GLU A 17 31.55 2.66 21.81
N GLN A 18 32.59 2.40 21.03
CA GLN A 18 32.65 2.85 19.65
C GLN A 18 31.51 2.26 18.81
N LYS A 19 31.24 0.95 18.95
CA LYS A 19 30.14 0.29 18.24
C LYS A 19 28.78 0.77 18.67
N PHE A 20 28.60 1.06 19.95
CA PHE A 20 27.39 1.66 20.47
C PHE A 20 27.15 3.07 19.88
N LEU A 21 28.17 3.92 19.84
CA LEU A 21 28.06 5.27 19.27
C LEU A 21 27.75 5.24 17.77
N GLU A 22 28.37 4.33 17.03
CA GLU A 22 28.07 4.08 15.60
C GLU A 22 26.60 3.65 15.42
N GLY A 23 26.16 2.67 16.19
CA GLY A 23 24.77 2.19 16.17
C GLY A 23 23.77 3.28 16.53
N PHE A 24 24.05 4.08 17.55
CA PHE A 24 23.21 5.19 17.98
C PHE A 24 23.08 6.27 16.89
N ALA A 25 24.19 6.64 16.24
CA ALA A 25 24.17 7.60 15.12
C ALA A 25 23.32 7.07 13.95
N ASN A 26 23.46 5.78 13.61
CA ASN A 26 22.68 5.14 12.57
C ASN A 26 21.18 5.14 12.90
N LEU A 27 20.81 4.77 14.13
CA LEU A 27 19.41 4.77 14.58
C LEU A 27 18.81 6.18 14.52
N LYS A 28 19.55 7.20 14.96
CA LYS A 28 19.10 8.59 14.88
C LYS A 28 18.87 9.06 13.44
N SER A 29 19.72 8.61 12.51
CA SER A 29 19.52 8.87 11.08
C SER A 29 18.22 8.23 10.59
N MET A 30 17.99 6.95 10.89
CA MET A 30 16.76 6.25 10.51
C MET A 30 15.50 6.88 11.11
N GLU A 31 15.57 7.37 12.35
CA GLU A 31 14.47 8.11 12.98
C GLU A 31 14.17 9.43 12.24
N SER A 32 15.21 10.15 11.83
CA SER A 32 15.06 11.36 11.03
C SER A 32 14.42 11.07 9.67
N ASP A 33 14.87 10.01 8.99
CA ASP A 33 14.31 9.58 7.70
C ASP A 33 12.85 9.14 7.84
N MET A 34 12.52 8.44 8.92
CA MET A 34 11.14 8.05 9.25
C MET A 34 10.27 9.28 9.52
N ALA A 35 10.78 10.29 10.23
CA ALA A 35 10.04 11.52 10.48
C ALA A 35 9.77 12.28 9.17
N GLY A 36 10.76 12.38 8.28
CA GLY A 36 10.62 12.96 6.94
C GLY A 36 9.57 12.20 6.12
N THR A 37 9.74 10.89 5.99
CA THR A 37 8.80 10.01 5.26
C THR A 37 7.37 10.13 5.79
N LYS A 38 7.19 10.18 7.11
CA LYS A 38 5.87 10.38 7.74
C LYS A 38 5.28 11.75 7.42
N GLY A 39 6.11 12.79 7.32
CA GLY A 39 5.73 14.11 6.84
C GLY A 39 5.16 14.05 5.42
N ASP A 40 5.88 13.40 4.51
CA ASP A 40 5.46 13.24 3.11
C ASP A 40 4.17 12.43 2.99
N MET A 41 4.04 11.34 3.74
CA MET A 41 2.80 10.56 3.80
C MET A 41 1.60 11.42 4.23
N ASN A 42 1.78 12.29 5.24
CA ASN A 42 0.71 13.17 5.69
C ASN A 42 0.34 14.22 4.64
N ALA A 43 1.31 14.72 3.88
CA ALA A 43 1.04 15.63 2.77
C ALA A 43 0.21 14.93 1.67
N GLU A 44 0.51 13.68 1.35
CA GLU A 44 -0.25 12.90 0.37
C GLU A 44 -1.66 12.58 0.88
N TYR A 45 -1.81 12.19 2.15
CA TYR A 45 -3.14 12.03 2.76
C TYR A 45 -3.96 13.32 2.71
N LYS A 46 -3.33 14.48 2.86
CA LYS A 46 -4.02 15.78 2.73
C LYS A 46 -4.52 16.00 1.31
N ARG A 47 -3.70 15.74 0.28
CA ARG A 47 -4.11 15.83 -1.13
C ARG A 47 -5.28 14.92 -1.45
N LEU A 48 -5.23 13.66 -1.01
CA LEU A 48 -6.34 12.71 -1.17
C LEU A 48 -7.60 13.17 -0.44
N LYS A 49 -7.46 13.75 0.75
CA LYS A 49 -8.57 14.31 1.51
C LYS A 49 -9.25 15.47 0.81
N ASP A 50 -8.49 16.34 0.15
CA ASP A 50 -9.05 17.46 -0.62
C ASP A 50 -9.88 16.97 -1.82
N LEU A 51 -9.64 15.73 -2.29
CA LEU A 51 -10.45 15.03 -3.30
C LEU A 51 -11.61 14.20 -2.72
N GLY A 52 -11.81 14.22 -1.40
CA GLY A 52 -12.89 13.50 -0.71
C GLY A 52 -12.52 12.12 -0.16
N TRP A 53 -11.28 11.67 -0.33
CA TRP A 53 -10.83 10.37 0.18
C TRP A 53 -10.30 10.45 1.61
N SER A 54 -10.56 9.42 2.42
CA SER A 54 -10.06 9.34 3.79
C SER A 54 -8.89 8.37 3.93
N LYS A 55 -8.14 8.48 5.03
CA LYS A 55 -7.12 7.49 5.39
C LYS A 55 -7.70 6.07 5.50
N LYS A 56 -8.96 5.92 5.92
CA LYS A 56 -9.62 4.61 6.01
C LYS A 56 -9.85 3.98 4.63
N ASP A 57 -10.06 4.80 3.60
CA ASP A 57 -10.20 4.32 2.22
C ASP A 57 -8.85 3.80 1.70
N TYR A 58 -7.76 4.50 1.99
CA TYR A 58 -6.41 4.01 1.73
C TYR A 58 -6.11 2.70 2.48
N ASP A 59 -6.41 2.64 3.79
CA ASP A 59 -6.16 1.44 4.59
C ASP A 59 -6.98 0.24 4.05
N PHE A 60 -8.20 0.47 3.59
CA PHE A 60 -9.00 -0.56 2.91
C PHE A 60 -8.37 -0.98 1.58
N ALA A 61 -7.99 -0.03 0.72
CA ALA A 61 -7.33 -0.33 -0.56
C ALA A 61 -6.03 -1.12 -0.37
N LYS A 62 -5.22 -0.75 0.63
CA LYS A 62 -4.02 -1.50 1.02
C LYS A 62 -4.36 -2.93 1.42
N SER A 63 -5.43 -3.12 2.21
CA SER A 63 -5.83 -4.46 2.64
C SER A 63 -6.25 -5.37 1.49
N LEU A 64 -6.69 -4.83 0.36
CA LEU A 64 -7.03 -5.60 -0.85
C LEU A 64 -5.78 -6.13 -1.58
N GLU A 65 -4.59 -5.61 -1.28
CA GLU A 65 -3.35 -6.16 -1.83
C GLU A 65 -2.87 -7.39 -1.06
N ASP A 66 -3.16 -7.43 0.24
CA ASP A 66 -2.69 -8.48 1.15
C ASP A 66 -3.70 -9.62 1.33
N LYS A 67 -5.01 -9.34 1.18
CA LYS A 67 -6.10 -10.28 1.49
C LYS A 67 -6.73 -10.88 0.24
N ASP A 68 -7.10 -12.15 0.34
CA ASP A 68 -7.97 -12.77 -0.66
C ASP A 68 -9.44 -12.33 -0.49
N VAL A 69 -10.25 -12.58 -1.53
CA VAL A 69 -11.67 -12.19 -1.56
C VAL A 69 -12.47 -12.79 -0.39
N GLY A 70 -12.17 -14.02 0.03
CA GLY A 70 -12.86 -14.69 1.13
C GLY A 70 -12.57 -14.03 2.48
N GLN A 71 -11.32 -13.62 2.70
CA GLN A 71 -10.91 -12.86 3.88
C GLN A 71 -11.58 -11.48 3.93
N VAL A 72 -11.69 -10.80 2.79
CA VAL A 72 -12.38 -9.51 2.70
C VAL A 72 -13.87 -9.67 3.00
N ILE A 73 -14.53 -10.69 2.44
CA ILE A 73 -15.93 -11.01 2.73
C ILE A 73 -16.14 -11.29 4.22
N ALA A 74 -15.28 -12.13 4.83
CA ALA A 74 -15.37 -12.45 6.25
C ALA A 74 -15.22 -11.20 7.15
N ASP A 75 -14.42 -10.22 6.75
CA ASP A 75 -14.30 -8.94 7.46
C ASP A 75 -15.60 -8.12 7.39
N PHE A 76 -16.27 -8.11 6.23
CA PHE A 76 -17.59 -7.47 6.09
C PHE A 76 -18.65 -8.18 6.92
N GLU A 77 -18.72 -9.52 6.86
CA GLU A 77 -19.64 -10.32 7.69
C GLU A 77 -19.43 -10.04 9.19
N ARG A 78 -18.19 -9.93 9.64
CA ARG A 78 -17.87 -9.58 11.04
C ARG A 78 -18.36 -8.18 11.40
N LYS A 79 -18.19 -7.18 10.52
CA LYS A 79 -18.71 -5.83 10.73
C LYS A 79 -20.24 -5.82 10.81
N LEU A 80 -20.94 -6.59 9.96
CA LEU A 80 -22.40 -6.74 9.99
C LEU A 80 -22.89 -7.41 11.28
N ARG A 81 -22.17 -8.44 11.74
CA ARG A 81 -22.45 -9.09 13.03
C ARG A 81 -22.31 -8.10 14.19
N ILE A 82 -21.26 -7.28 14.20
CA ILE A 82 -21.09 -6.22 15.20
C ILE A 82 -22.25 -5.22 15.10
N ALA A 83 -22.58 -4.72 13.91
CA ALA A 83 -23.72 -3.81 13.72
C ALA A 83 -25.03 -4.38 14.28
N ARG A 84 -25.28 -5.69 14.12
CA ARG A 84 -26.43 -6.38 14.72
C ARG A 84 -26.38 -6.37 16.25
N MET A 85 -25.23 -6.67 16.85
CA MET A 85 -25.06 -6.64 18.31
C MET A 85 -25.38 -5.25 18.89
N PHE A 86 -25.07 -4.19 18.15
CA PHE A 86 -25.39 -2.81 18.53
C PHE A 86 -26.79 -2.34 18.07
N GLY A 87 -27.65 -3.22 17.54
CA GLY A 87 -29.00 -2.87 17.11
C GLY A 87 -29.07 -1.97 15.87
N HIS A 88 -27.97 -1.81 15.14
CA HIS A 88 -27.91 -0.97 13.95
C HIS A 88 -28.62 -1.63 12.76
N GLN A 89 -29.40 -0.86 11.99
CA GLN A 89 -30.26 -1.38 10.92
C GLN A 89 -29.50 -2.09 9.81
N LEU A 90 -28.24 -1.71 9.58
CA LEU A 90 -27.31 -2.37 8.65
C LEU A 90 -27.17 -3.88 8.91
N GLY A 91 -27.24 -4.33 10.18
CA GLY A 91 -27.13 -5.75 10.53
C GLY A 91 -28.28 -6.64 10.04
N ARG A 92 -29.32 -6.03 9.44
CA ARG A 92 -30.48 -6.71 8.82
C ARG A 92 -30.40 -6.80 7.28
N GLN A 93 -29.43 -6.15 6.63
CA GLN A 93 -29.29 -6.11 5.16
C GLN A 93 -28.26 -7.15 4.67
N LEU A 94 -28.59 -8.45 4.77
CA LEU A 94 -27.60 -9.53 4.57
C LEU A 94 -27.43 -10.06 3.12
N ASP A 95 -28.24 -9.65 2.16
CA ASP A 95 -28.21 -10.20 0.78
C ASP A 95 -27.42 -9.34 -0.22
N ILE A 96 -26.31 -8.73 0.21
CA ILE A 96 -25.50 -7.85 -0.68
C ILE A 96 -24.35 -8.61 -1.37
N LEU A 97 -23.93 -9.76 -0.86
CA LEU A 97 -22.76 -10.49 -1.35
C LEU A 97 -23.18 -11.77 -2.12
N ASP A 98 -23.85 -11.61 -3.27
CA ASP A 98 -24.03 -12.74 -4.20
C ASP A 98 -22.65 -13.14 -4.79
N LYS A 99 -22.53 -14.40 -5.20
CA LYS A 99 -21.33 -14.92 -5.85
C LYS A 99 -21.08 -14.12 -7.14
N ASP A 100 -19.86 -13.62 -7.31
CA ASP A 100 -19.45 -13.01 -8.58
C ASP A 100 -19.59 -14.04 -9.72
N ARG A 101 -20.43 -13.71 -10.70
CA ARG A 101 -20.73 -14.54 -11.89
C ARG A 101 -20.05 -14.01 -13.14
N THR A 102 -19.15 -13.05 -13.00
CA THR A 102 -18.39 -12.48 -14.13
C THR A 102 -17.64 -13.61 -14.86
N PRO A 103 -17.78 -13.74 -16.19
CA PRO A 103 -17.04 -14.72 -16.97
C PRO A 103 -15.53 -14.62 -16.71
N GLN A 104 -14.83 -15.76 -16.75
CA GLN A 104 -13.40 -15.81 -16.43
C GLN A 104 -12.56 -14.86 -17.30
N GLU A 105 -12.94 -14.74 -18.58
CA GLU A 105 -12.25 -13.91 -19.56
C GLU A 105 -12.41 -12.41 -19.29
N ASP A 106 -13.57 -12.00 -18.77
CA ASP A 106 -13.87 -10.62 -18.38
C ASP A 106 -13.15 -10.26 -17.07
N ARG A 107 -13.11 -11.20 -16.11
CA ARG A 107 -12.30 -11.02 -14.89
C ARG A 107 -10.82 -10.86 -15.21
N ALA A 108 -10.31 -11.64 -16.16
CA ALA A 108 -8.93 -11.52 -16.60
C ALA A 108 -8.65 -10.10 -17.16
N TYR A 109 -9.56 -9.53 -17.94
CA TYR A 109 -9.46 -8.14 -18.40
C TYR A 109 -9.43 -7.14 -17.23
N ASP A 110 -10.38 -7.24 -16.29
CA ASP A 110 -10.49 -6.31 -15.16
C ASP A 110 -9.25 -6.35 -14.25
N GLU A 111 -8.70 -7.53 -14.01
CA GLU A 111 -7.45 -7.74 -13.28
C GLU A 111 -6.26 -7.05 -13.98
N GLY A 112 -6.16 -7.24 -15.30
CA GLY A 112 -5.15 -6.58 -16.13
C GLY A 112 -5.29 -5.06 -16.08
N PHE A 113 -6.51 -4.56 -16.26
CA PHE A 113 -6.83 -3.14 -16.23
C PHE A 113 -6.47 -2.49 -14.88
N ALA A 114 -6.82 -3.16 -13.78
CA ALA A 114 -6.44 -2.72 -12.45
C ALA A 114 -4.92 -2.75 -12.23
N ALA A 115 -4.19 -3.71 -12.81
CA ALA A 115 -2.73 -3.75 -12.74
C ALA A 115 -2.08 -2.59 -13.53
N GLY A 116 -2.60 -2.30 -14.72
CA GLY A 116 -2.08 -1.24 -15.60
C GLY A 116 -2.26 0.14 -15.01
N ARG A 117 -3.46 0.43 -14.47
CA ARG A 117 -3.76 1.72 -13.81
C ARG A 117 -2.88 2.00 -12.59
N ARG A 118 -2.48 0.93 -11.89
CA ARG A 118 -1.58 1.02 -10.72
C ARG A 118 -0.10 1.02 -11.09
N ARG A 119 0.24 0.95 -12.39
CA ARG A 119 1.62 0.87 -12.91
C ARG A 119 2.42 -0.26 -12.25
N LYS A 120 1.77 -1.38 -11.90
CA LYS A 120 2.47 -2.53 -11.33
C LYS A 120 3.27 -3.23 -12.44
N SER A 121 4.51 -3.63 -12.14
CA SER A 121 5.22 -4.62 -12.97
C SER A 121 4.50 -5.95 -12.81
N ALA A 122 3.56 -6.22 -13.70
CA ALA A 122 2.69 -7.38 -13.58
C ALA A 122 3.08 -8.43 -14.62
N THR A 123 3.47 -9.61 -14.14
CA THR A 123 3.55 -10.81 -14.97
C THR A 123 2.13 -11.33 -15.17
N ASN A 124 1.73 -11.54 -16.42
CA ASN A 124 0.42 -12.10 -16.74
C ASN A 124 0.28 -13.48 -16.06
N PRO A 125 -0.72 -13.68 -15.19
CA PRO A 125 -0.86 -14.91 -14.41
C PRO A 125 -1.49 -16.07 -15.20
N TYR A 126 -2.04 -15.79 -16.38
CA TYR A 126 -2.71 -16.79 -17.20
C TYR A 126 -1.75 -17.54 -18.12
N GLN A 127 -2.21 -18.67 -18.68
CA GLN A 127 -1.40 -19.45 -19.60
C GLN A 127 -1.21 -18.69 -20.93
N PRO A 128 0.03 -18.54 -21.46
CA PRO A 128 0.25 -17.93 -22.77
C PRO A 128 -0.56 -18.62 -23.87
N GLY A 129 -1.27 -17.81 -24.67
CA GLY A 129 -2.13 -18.29 -25.77
C GLY A 129 -3.59 -18.55 -25.39
N SER A 130 -3.94 -18.55 -24.09
CA SER A 130 -5.34 -18.60 -23.64
C SER A 130 -6.09 -17.28 -23.90
N GLN A 131 -7.43 -17.32 -23.90
CA GLN A 131 -8.25 -16.13 -24.10
C GLN A 131 -8.13 -15.18 -22.90
N GLU A 132 -8.01 -15.75 -21.69
CA GLU A 132 -7.76 -15.04 -20.44
C GLU A 132 -6.44 -14.27 -20.48
N PHE A 133 -5.38 -14.90 -21.01
CA PHE A 133 -4.09 -14.23 -21.19
C PHE A 133 -4.20 -13.02 -22.11
N GLN A 134 -4.88 -13.16 -23.24
CA GLN A 134 -5.08 -12.07 -24.20
C GLN A 134 -5.89 -10.92 -23.58
N ASN A 135 -6.98 -11.26 -22.89
CA ASN A 135 -7.85 -10.27 -22.24
C ASN A 135 -7.14 -9.55 -21.10
N TRP A 136 -6.39 -10.26 -20.27
CA TRP A 136 -5.59 -9.65 -19.22
C TRP A 136 -4.54 -8.69 -19.79
N GLN A 137 -3.84 -9.10 -20.85
CA GLN A 137 -2.83 -8.24 -21.49
C GLN A 137 -3.47 -6.99 -22.10
N LYS A 138 -4.66 -7.14 -22.71
CA LYS A 138 -5.44 -6.01 -23.22
C LYS A 138 -5.80 -5.05 -22.08
N GLY A 139 -6.34 -5.57 -20.98
CA GLY A 139 -6.65 -4.77 -19.80
C GLY A 139 -5.42 -4.01 -19.29
N LEU A 140 -4.28 -4.69 -19.15
CA LEU A 140 -3.02 -4.05 -18.72
C LEU A 140 -2.64 -2.87 -19.60
N ASN A 141 -2.73 -3.03 -20.92
CA ASN A 141 -2.40 -1.98 -21.88
C ASN A 141 -3.37 -0.79 -21.76
N ASP A 142 -4.68 -1.06 -21.74
CA ASP A 142 -5.72 -0.04 -21.61
C ASP A 142 -5.59 0.75 -20.29
N GLY A 143 -5.32 0.04 -19.20
CA GLY A 143 -5.13 0.64 -17.88
C GLY A 143 -3.86 1.49 -17.81
N THR A 144 -2.79 1.06 -18.50
CA THR A 144 -1.55 1.82 -18.61
C THR A 144 -1.75 3.08 -19.45
N GLU A 145 -2.48 3.00 -20.57
CA GLU A 145 -2.81 4.15 -21.41
C GLU A 145 -3.58 5.20 -20.61
N LEU A 146 -4.58 4.79 -19.83
CA LEU A 146 -5.32 5.69 -18.96
C LEU A 146 -4.40 6.39 -17.95
N ALA A 147 -3.54 5.63 -17.26
CA ALA A 147 -2.58 6.20 -16.30
C ALA A 147 -1.55 7.15 -16.95
N ASN A 148 -1.29 7.00 -18.26
CA ASN A 148 -0.39 7.89 -19.01
C ASN A 148 -1.10 9.15 -19.50
N LYS A 149 -2.40 9.11 -19.80
CA LYS A 149 -3.20 10.30 -20.15
C LYS A 149 -3.21 11.30 -19.00
N ASP A 150 -3.44 10.84 -17.78
CA ASP A 150 -3.40 11.68 -16.58
C ASP A 150 -2.05 12.38 -16.40
N LEU A 151 -0.94 11.68 -16.73
CA LEU A 151 0.40 12.26 -16.66
C LEU A 151 0.61 13.32 -17.76
N SER A 152 0.19 13.04 -18.99
CA SER A 152 0.30 13.98 -20.12
C SER A 152 -0.45 15.29 -19.84
N SER A 153 -1.66 15.20 -19.29
CA SER A 153 -2.45 16.36 -18.87
C SER A 153 -1.75 17.17 -17.76
N ALA A 154 -1.17 16.50 -16.75
CA ALA A 154 -0.44 17.18 -15.68
C ALA A 154 0.88 17.85 -16.16
N VAL A 155 1.57 17.26 -17.13
CA VAL A 155 2.81 17.81 -17.71
C VAL A 155 2.53 19.02 -18.62
N SER A 156 1.43 18.98 -19.36
CA SER A 156 1.03 20.08 -20.25
C SER A 156 0.53 21.32 -19.50
N GLU A 157 -0.02 21.18 -18.30
CA GLU A 157 -0.37 22.32 -17.42
C GLU A 157 0.84 22.99 -16.72
N GLN A 158 2.00 22.32 -16.68
CA GLN A 158 3.21 22.80 -15.99
C GLN A 158 4.26 23.43 -16.92
N ALA A 159 4.02 23.47 -18.23
CA ALA A 159 4.88 24.19 -19.16
C ALA A 159 4.39 25.66 -19.30
N PRO A 160 5.07 26.65 -18.69
CA PRO A 160 4.86 28.03 -19.10
C PRO A 160 5.51 28.23 -20.47
N ASP A 161 4.85 28.99 -21.34
CA ASP A 161 5.47 29.58 -22.54
C ASP A 161 6.69 30.45 -22.18
#